data_AF-A0A6D2HDE9-F1
#
_entry.id   AF-A0A6D2HDE9-F1
#
_cell.length_a   1.000
_cell.length_b   1.000
_cell.length_c   1.000
_cell.angle_alpha   90.00
_cell.angle_beta   90.00
_cell.angle_gamma   90.00
#
_symmetry.space_group_name_H-M   'P 1'
#
loop_
_entity.id
_entity.type
_entity.pdbx_description
1 polymer ?
#
loop_
_entity_poly.entity_id
_entity_poly.type
_entity_poly.pdbx_seq_one_letter_code
_entity_poly.pdbx_strand_id
1 'polypeptide(L)'
;MCKVEALLKLKRLNEAQTELAFVPKVEPYASPWPASFSQSQTRFFDMNPGAYTIFVKSQMDLALGRFDDAASAVTEALEVDPQNTEIKILKTNVELIQRAVSYSKLEKWDEAVRDYEMITEALPYDKAIAKTLSQAKLALKLHTSWVA
;
A
#
# COMPACT_ATOMS: atom_id res chain seq x y z
N MET A 1 12.28 9.36 3.49
CA MET A 1 11.01 8.62 3.54
C MET A 1 9.82 9.46 4.03
N CYS A 2 9.90 10.18 5.15
CA CYS A 2 8.75 10.97 5.65
C CYS A 2 8.19 11.99 4.65
N LYS A 3 9.05 12.66 3.88
CA LYS A 3 8.63 13.57 2.81
C LYS A 3 7.87 12.86 1.70
N VAL A 4 8.29 11.65 1.33
CA VAL A 4 7.61 10.80 0.34
C VAL A 4 6.23 10.42 0.85
N GLU A 5 6.11 9.97 2.10
CA GLU A 5 4.84 9.62 2.72
C GLU A 5 3.87 10.82 2.79
N ALA A 6 4.39 12.01 3.15
CA ALA A 6 3.60 13.24 3.15
C ALA A 6 3.09 13.58 1.74
N LEU A 7 3.92 13.46 0.70
CA LEU A 7 3.52 13.70 -0.69
C LEU A 7 2.49 12.67 -1.18
N LEU A 8 2.58 11.40 -0.74
CA LEU A 8 1.57 10.37 -0.99
C LEU A 8 0.23 10.75 -0.38
N LYS A 9 0.22 11.18 0.89
CA LYS A 9 -0.99 11.66 1.58
C LYS A 9 -1.59 12.90 0.90
N LEU A 10 -0.76 13.73 0.28
CA LEU A 10 -1.18 14.88 -0.54
C LEU A 10 -1.52 14.54 -2.00
N LYS A 11 -1.45 13.26 -2.40
CA LYS A 11 -1.68 12.77 -3.78
C LYS A 11 -0.76 13.41 -4.84
N ARG A 12 0.41 13.91 -4.44
CA ARG A 12 1.43 14.50 -5.32
C ARG A 12 2.39 13.40 -5.83
N LEU A 13 1.88 12.46 -6.61
CA LEU A 13 2.59 11.22 -6.96
C LEU A 13 3.90 11.46 -7.72
N ASN A 14 3.92 12.38 -8.69
CA ASN A 14 5.12 12.68 -9.48
C ASN A 14 6.26 13.23 -8.61
N GLU A 15 5.91 14.08 -7.63
CA GLU A 15 6.89 14.62 -6.69
C GLU A 15 7.35 13.56 -5.71
N ALA A 16 6.42 12.73 -5.23
CA ALA A 16 6.75 11.62 -4.34
C ALA A 16 7.73 10.65 -5.02
N GLN A 17 7.51 10.31 -6.29
CA GLN A 17 8.42 9.48 -7.10
C GLN A 17 9.79 10.12 -7.29
N THR A 18 9.80 11.43 -7.60
CA THR A 18 11.04 12.19 -7.77
C THR A 18 11.86 12.14 -6.49
N GLU A 19 11.23 12.42 -5.34
CA GLU A 19 11.87 12.34 -4.03
C GLU A 19 12.35 10.92 -3.69
N LEU A 20 11.57 9.90 -4.06
CA LEU A 20 11.95 8.50 -3.85
C LEU A 20 13.19 8.11 -4.66
N ALA A 21 13.38 8.67 -5.86
CA ALA A 21 14.57 8.42 -6.68
C ALA A 21 15.86 8.97 -6.05
N PHE A 22 15.76 10.00 -5.21
CA PHE A 22 16.88 10.56 -4.44
C PHE A 22 17.12 9.85 -3.11
N VAL A 23 16.18 9.03 -2.63
CA VAL A 23 16.41 8.22 -1.43
C VAL A 23 17.45 7.16 -1.81
N PRO A 24 18.62 7.13 -1.13
CA PRO A 24 19.59 6.07 -1.36
C PRO A 24 18.88 4.72 -1.18
N LYS A 25 19.05 3.80 -2.14
CA LYS A 25 18.60 2.41 -1.94
C LYS A 25 19.42 1.86 -0.78
N VAL A 26 18.88 1.95 0.42
CA VAL A 26 19.43 1.25 1.57
C VAL A 26 19.18 -0.21 1.30
N GLU A 27 20.20 -0.92 0.82
CA GLU A 27 20.16 -2.38 0.81
C GLU A 27 19.94 -2.85 2.25
N PRO A 28 18.89 -3.65 2.54
CA PRO A 28 18.56 -4.06 3.91
C PRO A 28 19.68 -4.84 4.63
N TYR A 29 20.74 -5.23 3.91
CA TYR A 29 21.85 -6.03 4.43
C TYR A 29 23.25 -5.51 4.11
N ALA A 30 23.41 -4.38 3.42
CA ALA A 30 24.74 -3.82 3.15
C ALA A 30 25.07 -2.68 4.10
N SER A 31 25.62 -3.04 5.26
CA SER A 31 26.48 -2.12 6.01
C SER A 31 27.68 -2.90 6.57
N PRO A 32 28.91 -2.60 6.15
CA PRO A 32 30.15 -3.19 6.66
C PRO A 32 30.55 -2.58 8.01
N TRP A 33 29.59 -2.23 8.86
CA TRP A 33 29.86 -1.57 10.14
C TRP A 33 29.95 -2.59 11.27
N PRO A 34 30.99 -2.50 12.13
CA PRO A 34 31.21 -3.47 13.20
C PRO A 34 30.04 -3.47 14.18
N ALA A 35 29.79 -4.66 14.76
CA ALA A 35 28.71 -4.98 15.70
C ALA A 35 28.69 -4.17 17.02
N SER A 36 29.44 -3.06 17.11
CA SER A 36 29.55 -2.19 18.27
C SER A 36 28.66 -0.94 18.21
N PHE A 37 27.98 -0.66 17.09
CA PHE A 37 26.82 0.23 17.16
C PHE A 37 25.67 -0.56 17.76
N SER A 38 25.53 -0.46 19.09
CA SER A 38 24.28 -0.77 19.77
C SER A 38 23.22 0.10 19.09
N GLN A 39 22.54 -0.48 18.11
CA GLN A 39 21.43 0.15 17.45
C GLN A 39 20.35 0.20 18.51
N SER A 40 20.33 1.28 19.31
CA SER A 40 19.14 1.68 20.05
C SER A 40 18.01 1.57 19.04
N GLN A 41 17.15 0.54 19.19
CA GLN A 41 16.03 0.26 18.31
C GLN A 41 15.04 1.42 18.46
N THR A 42 15.41 2.56 17.92
CA THR A 42 14.60 3.76 17.94
C THR A 42 13.54 3.48 16.90
N ARG A 43 12.40 2.99 17.38
CA ARG A 43 11.23 2.80 16.54
C ARG A 43 10.85 4.16 15.98
N PHE A 44 10.65 4.20 14.68
CA PHE A 44 10.17 5.37 13.98
C PHE A 44 8.70 5.14 13.68
N PHE A 45 7.80 5.93 14.29
CA PHE A 45 6.36 5.69 14.28
C PHE A 45 5.99 4.23 14.67
N ASP A 46 6.54 3.75 15.80
CA ASP A 46 6.35 2.38 16.30
C ASP A 46 6.79 1.26 15.34
N MET A 47 7.55 1.59 14.30
CA MET A 47 8.04 0.66 13.29
C MET A 47 9.57 0.63 13.27
N ASN A 48 10.15 -0.51 12.91
CA ASN A 48 11.58 -0.57 12.56
C ASN A 48 11.88 0.40 11.39
N PRO A 49 12.92 1.25 11.46
CA PRO A 49 13.25 2.19 10.38
C PRO A 49 13.44 1.56 8.99
N GLY A 50 13.97 0.33 8.94
CA GLY A 50 14.08 -0.45 7.71
C GLY A 50 12.71 -0.85 7.18
N ALA A 51 11.86 -1.40 8.06
CA ALA A 51 10.49 -1.77 7.71
C ALA A 51 9.65 -0.54 7.28
N TYR A 52 9.83 0.62 7.91
CA TYR A 52 9.17 1.88 7.55
C TYR A 52 9.51 2.33 6.13
N THR A 53 10.77 2.16 5.72
CA THR A 53 11.19 2.49 4.36
C THR A 53 10.49 1.61 3.33
N ILE A 54 10.42 0.30 3.59
CA ILE A 54 9.76 -0.67 2.72
C ILE A 54 8.24 -0.44 2.72
N PHE A 55 7.65 -0.14 3.88
CA PHE A 55 6.23 0.19 4.05
C PHE A 55 5.81 1.39 3.18
N VAL A 56 6.54 2.50 3.25
CA VAL A 56 6.23 3.69 2.42
C VAL A 56 6.45 3.40 0.92
N LYS A 57 7.41 2.54 0.57
CA LYS A 57 7.61 2.09 -0.81
C LYS A 57 6.40 1.28 -1.30
N SER A 58 5.87 0.36 -0.49
CA SER A 58 4.66 -0.39 -0.82
C SER A 58 3.45 0.54 -1.04
N GLN A 59 3.28 1.55 -0.19
CA GLN A 59 2.24 2.58 -0.38
C GLN A 59 2.40 3.34 -1.71
N MET A 60 3.64 3.61 -2.13
CA MET A 60 3.93 4.21 -3.44
C MET A 60 3.53 3.27 -4.57
N ASP A 61 3.89 1.99 -4.49
CA ASP A 61 3.56 1.01 -5.52
C ASP A 61 2.05 0.82 -5.67
N LEU A 62 1.29 0.80 -4.56
CA LEU A 62 -0.18 0.86 -4.59
C LEU A 62 -0.70 2.10 -5.31
N ALA A 63 -0.16 3.28 -4.97
CA ALA A 63 -0.60 4.54 -5.57
C ALA A 63 -0.31 4.62 -7.08
N LEU A 64 0.68 3.87 -7.56
CA LEU A 64 1.05 3.75 -8.96
C LEU A 64 0.36 2.58 -9.68
N GLY A 65 -0.49 1.82 -8.98
CA GLY A 65 -1.19 0.66 -9.53
C GLY A 65 -0.30 -0.58 -9.71
N ARG A 66 0.91 -0.59 -9.13
CA ARG A 66 1.83 -1.73 -9.13
C ARG A 66 1.50 -2.66 -7.97
N PHE A 67 0.34 -3.31 -8.05
CA PHE A 67 -0.21 -4.07 -6.93
C PHE A 67 0.65 -5.28 -6.51
N ASP A 68 1.31 -5.94 -7.46
CA ASP A 68 2.17 -7.10 -7.18
C ASP A 68 3.49 -6.68 -6.50
N ASP A 69 4.07 -5.56 -6.94
CA ASP A 69 5.25 -4.97 -6.29
C ASP A 69 4.90 -4.53 -4.86
N ALA A 70 3.73 -3.93 -4.67
CA ALA A 70 3.24 -3.55 -3.36
C ALA A 70 3.09 -4.76 -2.41
N ALA A 71 2.52 -5.87 -2.90
CA ALA A 71 2.34 -7.10 -2.12
C ALA A 71 3.69 -7.73 -1.70
N SER A 72 4.65 -7.73 -2.62
CA SER A 72 6.01 -8.20 -2.37
C SER A 72 6.68 -7.33 -1.30
N ALA A 73 6.59 -6.01 -1.43
CA ALA A 73 7.15 -5.06 -0.47
C ALA A 73 6.52 -5.17 0.93
N VAL A 74 5.21 -5.38 1.06
CA VAL A 74 4.62 -5.58 2.40
C VAL A 74 5.13 -6.85 3.06
N THR A 75 5.31 -7.92 2.27
CA THR A 75 5.84 -9.19 2.78
C THR A 75 7.27 -8.99 3.31
N GLU A 76 8.12 -8.31 2.55
CA GLU A 76 9.47 -7.91 2.96
C GLU A 76 9.44 -7.04 4.23
N ALA A 77 8.52 -6.09 4.34
CA ALA A 77 8.38 -5.25 5.53
C ALA A 77 8.00 -6.07 6.78
N LEU A 78 7.16 -7.10 6.63
CA LEU A 78 6.81 -8.02 7.72
C LEU A 78 7.95 -8.94 8.12
N GLU A 79 8.89 -9.27 7.23
CA GLU A 79 10.10 -10.02 7.60
C GLU A 79 10.99 -9.18 8.53
N VAL A 80 11.06 -7.87 8.29
CA VAL A 80 11.85 -6.94 9.10
C VAL A 80 11.16 -6.59 10.43
N ASP A 81 9.83 -6.43 10.43
CA ASP A 81 9.05 -6.12 11.63
C ASP A 81 7.72 -6.91 11.71
N PRO A 82 7.77 -8.20 12.08
CA PRO A 82 6.60 -9.09 12.05
C PRO A 82 5.50 -8.73 13.04
N GLN A 83 5.81 -7.92 14.06
CA GLN A 83 4.86 -7.58 15.13
C GLN A 83 4.13 -6.27 14.86
N ASN A 84 4.53 -5.52 13.84
CA ASN A 84 3.93 -4.23 13.54
C ASN A 84 2.50 -4.37 12.97
N THR A 85 1.53 -3.75 13.66
CA THR A 85 0.11 -3.79 13.29
C THR A 85 -0.18 -3.03 11.99
N GLU A 86 0.49 -1.90 11.77
CA GLU A 86 0.28 -1.05 10.59
C GLU A 86 0.68 -1.78 9.30
N ILE A 87 1.81 -2.51 9.32
CA ILE A 87 2.23 -3.34 8.19
C ILE A 87 1.23 -4.47 7.93
N LYS A 88 0.68 -5.11 8.98
CA LYS A 88 -0.35 -6.16 8.84
C LYS A 88 -1.64 -5.60 8.22
N ILE A 89 -2.10 -4.43 8.66
CA ILE A 89 -3.25 -3.75 8.09
C ILE A 89 -2.99 -3.45 6.61
N LEU A 90 -1.82 -2.91 6.28
CA LEU A 90 -1.45 -2.65 4.89
C LEU A 90 -1.46 -3.92 4.04
N LYS A 91 -0.96 -5.06 4.57
CA LYS A 91 -1.01 -6.36 3.86
C LYS A 91 -2.42 -6.74 3.47
N THR A 92 -3.34 -6.71 4.45
CA THR A 92 -4.75 -7.03 4.20
C THR A 92 -5.36 -6.09 3.16
N ASN A 93 -5.06 -4.80 3.23
CA ASN A 93 -5.55 -3.84 2.25
C ASN A 93 -4.99 -4.10 0.84
N VAL A 94 -3.70 -4.42 0.71
CA VAL A 94 -3.08 -4.77 -0.58
C VAL A 94 -3.74 -6.00 -1.19
N GLU A 95 -3.98 -7.04 -0.39
CA GLU A 95 -4.63 -8.28 -0.83
C GLU A 95 -6.06 -8.02 -1.31
N LEU A 96 -6.83 -7.22 -0.57
CA LEU A 96 -8.18 -6.80 -0.97
C LEU A 96 -8.16 -5.99 -2.27
N ILE A 97 -7.21 -5.06 -2.44
CA ILE A 97 -7.07 -4.27 -3.67
C ILE A 97 -6.74 -5.18 -4.86
N GLN A 98 -5.78 -6.11 -4.72
CA GLN A 98 -5.42 -7.06 -5.77
C GLN A 98 -6.64 -7.89 -6.20
N ARG A 99 -7.41 -8.37 -5.23
CA ARG A 99 -8.61 -9.17 -5.48
C ARG A 99 -9.71 -8.34 -6.16
N ALA A 100 -9.99 -7.14 -5.66
CA ALA A 100 -10.98 -6.23 -6.24
C ALA A 100 -10.64 -5.83 -7.69
N VAL A 101 -9.36 -5.55 -7.96
CA VAL A 101 -8.86 -5.25 -9.32
C VAL A 101 -9.03 -6.47 -10.23
N SER A 102 -8.74 -7.66 -9.73
CA SER A 102 -8.91 -8.90 -10.49
C SER A 102 -10.37 -9.19 -10.81
N TYR A 103 -11.27 -9.01 -9.85
CA TYR A 103 -12.72 -9.14 -10.08
C TYR A 103 -13.25 -8.09 -11.05
N SER A 104 -12.78 -6.85 -10.96
CA SER A 104 -13.15 -5.79 -11.91
C SER A 104 -12.75 -6.15 -13.36
N LYS A 105 -11.58 -6.76 -13.56
CA LYS A 105 -11.13 -7.26 -14.88
C LYS A 105 -11.98 -8.42 -15.41
N LEU A 106 -12.57 -9.20 -14.52
CA LEU A 106 -13.46 -10.31 -14.85
C LEU A 106 -14.93 -9.89 -14.93
N GLU A 107 -15.24 -8.60 -14.84
CA GLU A 107 -16.59 -8.04 -14.77
C GLU A 107 -17.45 -8.60 -13.62
N LYS A 108 -16.77 -9.12 -12.60
CA LYS A 108 -17.33 -9.61 -11.34
C LYS A 108 -17.56 -8.46 -10.38
N TRP A 109 -18.49 -7.58 -10.75
CA TRP A 109 -18.66 -6.28 -10.10
C TRP A 109 -19.18 -6.40 -8.66
N ASP A 110 -19.93 -7.44 -8.31
CA ASP A 110 -20.41 -7.61 -6.93
C ASP A 110 -19.28 -7.99 -5.97
N GLU A 111 -18.39 -8.92 -6.35
CA GLU A 111 -17.24 -9.26 -5.52
C GLU A 111 -16.22 -8.11 -5.44
N ALA A 112 -16.00 -7.40 -6.56
CA ALA A 112 -15.14 -6.22 -6.57
C ALA A 112 -15.65 -5.12 -5.61
N VAL A 113 -16.95 -4.85 -5.60
CA VAL A 113 -17.56 -3.86 -4.69
C VAL A 113 -17.39 -4.28 -3.23
N ARG A 114 -17.64 -5.54 -2.87
CA ARG A 114 -17.48 -6.04 -1.49
C ARG A 114 -16.05 -5.82 -0.97
N ASP A 115 -15.05 -6.11 -1.79
CA ASP A 115 -13.66 -5.93 -1.40
C ASP A 115 -13.30 -4.45 -1.22
N TYR A 116 -13.75 -3.57 -2.13
CA TYR A 116 -13.56 -2.14 -1.97
C TYR A 116 -14.28 -1.56 -0.73
N GLU A 117 -15.45 -2.10 -0.37
CA GLU A 117 -16.17 -1.69 0.84
C GLU A 117 -15.38 -2.03 2.11
N MET A 118 -14.84 -3.25 2.22
CA MET A 118 -13.97 -3.63 3.34
C MET A 118 -12.77 -2.69 3.50
N ILE A 119 -12.15 -2.27 2.38
CA ILE A 119 -11.03 -1.34 2.44
C ILE A 119 -11.47 0.06 2.88
N THR A 120 -12.64 0.53 2.45
CA THR A 120 -13.16 1.84 2.88
C THR A 120 -13.58 1.88 4.34
N GLU A 121 -14.00 0.75 4.93
CA GLU A 121 -14.22 0.64 6.37
C GLU A 121 -12.91 0.76 7.14
N ALA A 122 -11.84 0.13 6.65
CA ALA A 122 -10.51 0.20 7.25
C ALA A 122 -9.82 1.56 7.06
N LEU A 123 -10.03 2.21 5.90
CA LEU A 123 -9.39 3.47 5.51
C LEU A 123 -10.41 4.48 4.95
N PRO A 124 -11.29 5.06 5.79
CA PRO A 124 -12.43 5.88 5.36
C PRO A 124 -12.05 7.19 4.66
N TYR A 125 -10.78 7.62 4.74
CA TYR A 125 -10.30 8.87 4.16
C TYR A 125 -9.56 8.70 2.82
N ASP A 126 -9.38 7.47 2.31
CA ASP A 126 -8.73 7.30 1.01
C ASP A 126 -9.69 7.58 -0.15
N LYS A 127 -9.64 8.82 -0.64
CA LYS A 127 -10.42 9.30 -1.79
C LYS A 127 -10.20 8.48 -3.07
N ALA A 128 -9.02 7.87 -3.25
CA ALA A 128 -8.76 7.06 -4.44
C ALA A 128 -9.62 5.78 -4.41
N ILE A 129 -9.66 5.12 -3.26
CA ILE A 129 -10.45 3.90 -3.04
C ILE A 129 -11.94 4.22 -3.11
N ALA A 130 -12.38 5.33 -2.52
CA ALA A 130 -13.77 5.78 -2.60
C ALA A 130 -14.22 6.07 -4.05
N LYS A 131 -13.34 6.64 -4.88
CA LYS A 131 -13.60 6.85 -6.31
C LYS A 131 -13.74 5.52 -7.04
N THR A 132 -12.81 4.58 -6.84
CA THR A 132 -12.84 3.26 -7.49
C THR A 132 -14.08 2.46 -7.07
N LEU A 133 -14.46 2.51 -5.78
CA LEU A 133 -15.70 1.92 -5.28
C LEU A 133 -16.94 2.50 -5.98
N SER A 134 -16.99 3.83 -6.14
CA SER A 134 -18.11 4.51 -6.83
C SER A 134 -18.23 4.06 -8.29
N GLN A 135 -17.09 3.87 -8.97
CA GLN A 135 -17.05 3.36 -10.34
C GLN A 135 -17.50 1.90 -10.42
N ALA A 136 -17.03 1.04 -9.51
CA ALA A 136 -17.44 -0.37 -9.44
C ALA A 136 -18.95 -0.51 -9.17
N LYS A 137 -19.52 0.31 -8.27
CA LYS A 137 -20.97 0.36 -7.99
C LYS A 137 -21.79 0.77 -9.22
N LEU A 138 -21.30 1.76 -9.98
CA LEU A 138 -21.95 2.16 -11.23
C LEU A 138 -21.92 1.05 -12.28
N ALA A 139 -20.77 0.38 -12.44
CA ALA A 139 -20.62 -0.74 -13.36
C ALA A 139 -21.55 -1.92 -12.99
N LEU A 140 -21.68 -2.24 -11.69
CA LEU A 140 -22.63 -3.23 -11.19
C LEU A 140 -24.08 -2.86 -11.55
N LYS A 141 -24.47 -1.60 -11.32
CA LYS A 141 -25.83 -1.11 -11.64
C LYS A 141 -26.13 -1.17 -13.13
N LEU A 142 -25.16 -0.79 -13.97
CA LEU A 142 -25.28 -0.90 -15.41
C LEU A 142 -25.44 -2.38 -15.79
N HIS A 143 -24.50 -3.24 -15.41
CA HIS A 143 -24.53 -4.67 -15.75
C HIS A 143 -25.86 -5.33 -15.36
N THR A 144 -26.36 -5.07 -14.15
CA THR A 144 -27.66 -5.60 -13.70
C THR A 144 -28.84 -5.06 -14.50
N SER A 145 -28.77 -3.83 -15.02
CA SER A 145 -29.81 -3.27 -15.90
C SER A 145 -29.79 -3.80 -17.34
N TRP A 146 -28.64 -4.31 -17.82
CA TRP A 146 -28.54 -4.92 -19.16
C TRP A 146 -28.95 -6.40 -19.16
N VAL A 147 -28.87 -7.06 -18.00
CA VAL A 147 -29.15 -8.50 -17.83
C VAL A 147 -30.58 -8.76 -17.34
N ALA A 148 -31.30 -7.72 -16.88
CA ALA A 148 -32.71 -7.77 -16.49
C ALA A 148 -33.65 -7.51 -17.68
#